data_AF-A0A091E772-F1
#
_entry.id   AF-A0A091E772-F1
#
_cell.length_a   1.000
_cell.length_b   1.000
_cell.length_c   1.000
_cell.angle_alpha   90.00
_cell.angle_beta   90.00
_cell.angle_gamma   90.00
#
_symmetry.space_group_name_H-M   'P 1'
#
loop_
_entity.id
_entity.type
_entity.pdbx_description
1 polymer ?
#
loop_
_entity_poly.entity_id
_entity_poly.type
_entity_poly.pdbx_seq_one_letter_code
_entity_poly.pdbx_strand_id
1 'polypeptide(L)' 'ARLEVHKFGITGYKKQDQRVWEQERAIMLGAKPPKKEHVNYRTYQEKMKEKKAAKDADKEKEHKGDSLKKKKKQKEQK' A
#
# COMPACT_ATOMS: atom_id res chain seq x y z
N ALA A 1 29.65 -14.40 27.03
CA ALA A 1 28.30 -14.96 26.83
C ALA A 1 27.94 -14.81 25.35
N ARG A 2 28.01 -15.92 24.60
CA ARG A 2 27.96 -15.98 23.13
C ARG A 2 26.86 -16.99 22.80
N LEU A 3 25.94 -16.63 21.88
CA LEU A 3 24.97 -17.49 21.15
C LEU A 3 23.47 -17.45 21.50
N GLU A 4 22.93 -16.51 22.30
CA GLU A 4 21.48 -16.51 22.57
C GLU A 4 20.64 -15.50 21.77
N VAL A 5 21.27 -14.51 21.15
CA VAL A 5 20.52 -13.42 20.46
C VAL A 5 20.27 -13.69 18.97
N HIS A 6 20.84 -14.77 18.42
CA HIS A 6 20.82 -15.04 16.97
C HIS A 6 19.84 -16.15 16.54
N LYS A 7 18.99 -16.61 17.46
CA LYS A 7 17.92 -17.60 17.20
C LYS A 7 16.52 -17.15 17.59
N PHE A 8 16.37 -16.00 18.25
CA PHE A 8 15.07 -15.53 18.76
C PHE A 8 14.09 -15.09 17.66
N GLY A 9 14.53 -14.92 16.40
CA GLY A 9 13.68 -14.41 15.30
C GLY A 9 13.42 -15.35 14.12
N ILE A 10 13.95 -16.59 14.12
CA ILE A 10 14.07 -17.38 12.86
C ILE A 10 12.91 -18.38 12.65
N THR A 11 12.09 -18.69 13.66
CA THR A 11 11.13 -19.82 13.60
C THR A 11 9.65 -19.44 13.74
N GLY A 12 9.27 -18.19 13.41
CA GLY A 12 7.88 -17.73 13.54
C GLY A 12 7.16 -17.32 12.25
N TYR A 13 7.89 -16.84 11.22
CA TYR A 13 7.31 -16.32 9.98
C TYR A 13 7.67 -17.18 8.77
N LYS A 14 6.71 -17.34 7.84
CA LYS A 14 6.97 -17.97 6.54
C LYS A 14 8.08 -17.17 5.86
N LYS A 15 9.18 -17.85 5.49
CA LYS A 15 10.43 -17.23 4.98
C LYS A 15 10.23 -16.30 3.78
N GLN A 16 9.13 -16.44 3.04
CA GLN A 16 8.81 -15.59 1.89
C GLN A 16 8.38 -14.20 2.32
N ASP A 17 7.43 -14.09 3.27
CA ASP A 17 6.90 -12.81 3.72
C ASP A 17 8.00 -11.97 4.37
N GLN A 18 8.82 -12.59 5.22
CA GLN A 18 9.95 -11.93 5.89
C GLN A 18 10.92 -11.27 4.89
N ARG A 19 11.21 -11.92 3.76
CA ARG A 19 12.11 -11.38 2.73
C ARG A 19 11.52 -10.16 2.06
N VAL A 20 10.20 -10.11 1.83
CA VAL A 20 9.53 -8.95 1.25
C VAL A 20 9.66 -7.76 2.20
N TRP A 21 9.37 -7.95 3.49
CA TRP A 21 9.50 -6.89 4.50
C TRP A 21 10.94 -6.38 4.65
N GLU A 22 11.91 -7.29 4.65
CA GLU A 22 13.33 -6.92 4.72
C GLU A 22 13.79 -6.18 3.47
N GLN A 23 13.29 -6.57 2.29
CA GLN A 23 13.57 -5.87 1.03
C GLN A 23 12.96 -4.47 1.02
N GLU A 24 11.70 -4.32 1.45
CA GLU A 24 11.05 -3.01 1.61
C GLU A 24 11.80 -2.13 2.60
N ARG A 25 12.20 -2.69 3.74
CA ARG A 25 13.02 -1.99 4.74
C ARG A 25 14.36 -1.54 4.16
N ALA A 26 15.05 -2.41 3.41
CA ALA A 26 16.30 -2.07 2.77
C ALA A 26 16.11 -0.90 1.80
N ILE A 27 15.02 -0.89 1.01
CA ILE A 27 14.67 0.22 0.11
C ILE A 27 14.45 1.52 0.90
N MET A 28 13.70 1.47 2.01
CA MET A 28 13.49 2.65 2.87
C MET A 28 14.80 3.19 3.48
N LEU A 29 15.76 2.30 3.75
CA LEU A 29 17.11 2.65 4.23
C LEU A 29 18.06 3.11 3.11
N GLY A 30 17.56 3.23 1.87
CA GLY A 30 18.31 3.75 0.72
C GLY A 30 18.92 2.70 -0.19
N ALA A 31 18.64 1.41 0.01
CA ALA A 31 19.01 0.38 -0.95
C ALA A 31 18.28 0.58 -2.28
N LYS A 32 18.93 0.20 -3.38
CA LYS A 32 18.37 0.36 -4.72
C LYS A 32 17.18 -0.59 -4.92
N PRO A 33 15.99 -0.09 -5.30
CA PRO A 33 14.85 -0.94 -5.59
C PRO A 33 15.12 -1.97 -6.71
N PRO A 34 14.43 -3.12 -6.70
CA PRO A 34 14.54 -4.12 -7.76
C PRO A 34 14.09 -3.52 -9.09
N LYS A 35 14.68 -4.03 -10.19
CA LYS A 35 14.29 -3.63 -11.54
C LYS A 35 12.86 -4.09 -11.82
N LYS A 36 12.08 -3.22 -12.45
CA LYS A 36 10.73 -3.57 -12.91
C LYS A 36 10.84 -4.59 -14.03
N GLU A 37 9.91 -5.52 -14.07
CA GLU A 37 9.77 -6.46 -15.18
C GLU A 37 9.46 -5.70 -16.47
N HIS A 38 9.92 -6.25 -17.59
CA HIS A 38 9.62 -5.69 -18.90
C HIS A 38 8.12 -5.91 -19.22
N VAL A 39 7.44 -4.85 -19.65
CA VAL A 39 6.02 -4.89 -19.98
C VAL A 39 5.81 -4.27 -21.36
N ASN A 40 4.99 -4.92 -22.19
CA ASN A 40 4.61 -4.39 -23.51
C ASN A 40 3.89 -3.04 -23.36
N TYR A 41 4.18 -2.09 -24.25
CA TYR A 41 3.61 -0.75 -24.18
C TYR A 41 2.08 -0.72 -24.23
N ARG A 42 1.46 -1.58 -25.04
CA ARG A 42 -0.01 -1.65 -25.16
C ARG A 42 -0.65 -2.07 -23.85
N THR A 43 -0.12 -3.12 -23.21
CA THR A 43 -0.64 -3.61 -21.93
C THR A 43 -0.37 -2.65 -20.78
N TYR A 44 0.74 -1.90 -20.84
CA TYR A 44 1.00 -0.81 -19.89
C TYR A 44 -0.07 0.29 -19.97
N GLN A 45 -0.43 0.73 -21.18
CA GLN A 45 -1.45 1.76 -21.39
C GLN A 45 -2.84 1.34 -20.88
N GLU A 46 -3.24 0.09 -21.13
CA GLU A 46 -4.49 -0.48 -20.63
C GLU A 46 -4.53 -0.47 -19.09
N LYS A 47 -3.48 -0.97 -18.42
CA LYS A 47 -3.36 -0.94 -16.95
C LYS A 47 -3.43 0.48 -16.38
N MET A 48 -2.89 1.47 -17.07
CA MET A 48 -2.95 2.87 -16.62
C MET A 48 -4.36 3.46 -16.74
N LYS A 49 -5.12 3.08 -17.76
CA LYS A 49 -6.54 3.47 -17.90
C LYS A 49 -7.39 2.83 -16.80
N GLU A 50 -7.22 1.54 -16.54
CA GLU A 50 -7.92 0.82 -15.46
C GLU A 50 -7.62 1.44 -14.09
N LYS A 51 -6.34 1.73 -13.80
CA LYS A 51 -5.94 2.36 -12.54
C LYS A 51 -6.52 3.76 -12.37
N LYS A 52 -6.68 4.54 -13.45
CA LYS A 52 -7.35 5.85 -13.39
C LYS A 52 -8.83 5.68 -13.05
N ALA A 53 -9.54 4.80 -13.77
CA ALA A 53 -10.96 4.52 -13.51
C ALA A 53 -11.21 4.04 -12.08
N ALA A 54 -10.35 3.16 -11.54
CA ALA A 54 -10.44 2.69 -10.16
C ALA A 54 -10.22 3.83 -9.14
N LYS A 55 -9.24 4.72 -9.38
CA LYS A 55 -8.98 5.88 -8.51
C LYS A 55 -10.12 6.90 -8.53
N ASP A 56 -10.74 7.12 -9.68
CA ASP A 56 -11.84 8.06 -9.80
C ASP A 56 -13.10 7.53 -9.10
N ALA A 57 -13.37 6.22 -9.20
CA ALA A 57 -14.44 5.57 -8.44
C ALA A 57 -14.20 5.57 -6.91
N ASP A 58 -12.94 5.52 -6.47
CA ASP A 58 -12.58 5.59 -5.06
C ASP A 58 -12.75 7.00 -4.48
N LYS A 59 -12.27 8.02 -5.21
CA LYS A 59 -12.49 9.44 -4.85
C LYS A 59 -13.98 9.82 -4.80
N GLU A 60 -14.80 9.29 -5.70
CA GLU A 60 -16.24 9.53 -5.69
C GLU A 60 -16.91 8.98 -4.40
N LYS A 61 -16.38 7.89 -3.83
CA LYS A 61 -16.87 7.33 -2.56
C LYS A 61 -16.41 8.15 -1.36
N GLU A 62 -15.17 8.65 -1.34
CA GLU A 62 -14.67 9.49 -0.24
C GLU A 62 -15.44 10.83 -0.11
N HIS A 63 -15.79 11.47 -1.23
CA HIS A 63 -16.56 12.74 -1.21
C HIS A 63 -18.03 12.61 -0.76
N LYS A 64 -18.62 11.41 -0.80
CA LYS A 64 -19.99 11.16 -0.32
C LYS A 64 -20.07 11.01 1.20
N GLY A 65 -18.97 10.68 1.88
CA GLY A 65 -18.94 10.52 3.34
C GLY A 65 -18.95 11.82 4.13
N ASP A 66 -18.30 12.87 3.60
CA ASP A 66 -18.13 14.14 4.31
C ASP A 66 -19.35 15.08 4.20
N SER A 67 -20.14 14.92 3.14
CA SER A 67 -21.33 15.74 2.86
C SER A 67 -22.52 15.43 3.78
N LEU A 68 -22.60 14.22 4.36
CA LEU A 68 -23.67 13.82 5.29
C LEU A 68 -23.51 14.42 6.69
N LYS A 69 -22.27 14.64 7.18
CA LYS A 69 -22.03 15.23 8.51
C LYS A 69 -22.40 16.71 8.57
N LYS A 70 -22.20 17.46 7.48
CA LYS A 70 -22.51 18.90 7.41
C LYS A 70 -24.01 19.18 7.48
N LYS A 71 -24.84 18.29 6.94
CA LYS A 71 -26.31 18.44 6.93
C LYS A 71 -26.98 18.12 8.27
N LYS A 72 -26.35 17.30 9.13
CA LYS A 72 -26.89 16.98 10.47
C LYS A 72 -26.68 18.13 11.47
N LYS A 73 -25.52 18.80 11.43
CA LYS A 73 -25.19 19.90 12.36
C LYS A 73 -26.08 21.15 12.19
N GLN A 74 -26.65 21.37 11.00
CA GLN A 74 -27.56 22.50 10.75
C GLN A 74 -29.00 22.24 11.24
N LYS A 75 -29.38 20.99 11.54
CA LYS A 75 -30.74 20.66 12.04
C LYS A 75 -30.89 20.74 13.55
N GLU A 76 -29.79 20.66 14.31
CA GLU A 76 -29.79 20.77 15.79
C GLU A 76 -29.72 22.23 16.30
N GLN A 77 -29.58 23.21 15.41
CA GLN A 77 -29.52 24.64 15.78
C GLN A 77 -30.80 25.42 15.42
N LYS A 78 -31.94 24.73 15.20
CA LYS A 78 -33.24 25.35 14.97
C LYS A 78 -34.24 24.95 16.05
#